data_AF-A0A3A8QEL0-F1
#
_entry.id   AF-A0A3A8QEL0-F1
#
_cell.length_a   1.000
_cell.length_b   1.000
_cell.length_c   1.000
_cell.angle_alpha   90.00
_cell.angle_beta   90.00
_cell.angle_gamma   90.00
#
_symmetry.space_group_name_H-M   'P 1'
#
loop_
_entity.id
_entity.type
_entity.pdbx_description
1 polymer ?
#
loop_
_entity_poly.entity_id
_entity_poly.type
_entity_poly.pdbx_seq_one_letter_code
_entity_poly.pdbx_strand_id
1 'polypeptide(L)'
;MPHNAREYGLHHADRVAEIERKFGPDQREPVLARLSRVTHPTEPLLGAIVFLARQGHVEDIDLMVSLANQDASKVLDAATVKAERG
;
A
#
# COMPACT_ATOMS: atom_id res chain seq x y z
N MET A 1 -11.76 16.86 -6.90
CA MET A 1 -10.30 17.12 -6.96
C MET A 1 -9.68 15.97 -7.74
N PRO A 2 -8.78 16.18 -8.71
CA PRO A 2 -8.09 15.06 -9.35
C PRO A 2 -7.15 14.45 -8.30
N HIS A 3 -7.43 13.20 -7.90
CA HIS A 3 -6.59 12.49 -6.96
C HIS A 3 -5.16 12.40 -7.49
N ASN A 4 -4.19 12.80 -6.69
CA ASN A 4 -2.80 12.80 -7.12
C ASN A 4 -2.36 11.33 -7.22
N ALA A 5 -2.15 10.83 -8.45
CA ALA A 5 -1.76 9.44 -8.71
C ALA A 5 -0.57 8.96 -7.85
N ARG A 6 0.29 9.90 -7.43
CA ARG A 6 1.43 9.70 -6.54
C ARG A 6 1.05 9.27 -5.12
N GLU A 7 -0.04 9.77 -4.55
CA GLU A 7 -0.46 9.45 -3.18
C GLU A 7 -0.85 7.98 -3.01
N TYR A 8 -1.30 7.35 -4.09
CA TYR A 8 -1.64 5.94 -4.08
C TYR A 8 -0.48 5.03 -4.47
N GLY A 9 0.71 5.55 -4.77
CA GLY A 9 1.83 4.70 -5.20
C GLY A 9 1.50 3.84 -6.42
N LEU A 10 0.75 4.39 -7.39
CA LEU A 10 0.24 3.70 -8.59
C LEU A 10 1.35 3.22 -9.54
N HIS A 11 2.59 3.63 -9.29
CA HIS A 11 3.77 3.12 -9.95
C HIS A 11 4.79 2.64 -8.92
N HIS A 12 5.66 1.71 -9.34
CA HIS A 12 6.71 1.16 -8.50
C HIS A 12 7.59 2.23 -7.84
N ALA A 13 8.04 3.24 -8.59
CA ALA A 13 8.90 4.30 -8.07
C ALA A 13 8.19 5.14 -6.98
N ASP A 14 6.92 5.50 -7.22
CA ASP A 14 6.12 6.24 -6.24
C ASP A 14 5.89 5.40 -4.98
N ARG A 15 5.60 4.10 -5.15
CA ARG A 15 5.46 3.16 -4.04
C ARG A 15 6.73 3.03 -3.23
N VAL A 16 7.90 2.93 -3.86
CA VAL A 16 9.19 2.90 -3.16
C VAL A 16 9.40 4.17 -2.35
N ALA A 17 9.20 5.34 -2.96
CA ALA A 17 9.32 6.62 -2.26
C ALA A 17 8.36 6.72 -1.06
N GLU A 18 7.13 6.23 -1.22
CA GLU A 18 6.12 6.22 -0.16
C GLU A 18 6.47 5.25 0.98
N ILE A 19 7.03 4.08 0.65
CA ILE A 19 7.54 3.13 1.64
C ILE A 19 8.66 3.77 2.45
N GLU A 20 9.65 4.38 1.78
CA GLU A 20 10.77 5.06 2.44
C GLU A 20 10.26 6.21 3.32
N ARG A 21 9.26 6.98 2.86
CA ARG A 21 8.64 8.06 3.63
C ARG A 21 7.88 7.57 4.86
N LYS A 22 7.12 6.48 4.76
CA LYS A 22 6.26 5.98 5.85
C LYS A 22 6.97 5.11 6.86
N PHE A 23 7.97 4.35 6.42
CA PHE A 23 8.58 3.32 7.25
C PHE A 23 10.09 3.51 7.43
N GLY A 24 10.70 4.42 6.67
CA GLY A 24 12.14 4.65 6.65
C GLY A 24 12.84 3.85 5.54
N PRO A 25 14.04 4.28 5.12
CA PRO A 25 14.78 3.66 4.02
C PRO A 25 15.14 2.19 4.29
N ASP A 26 15.44 1.85 5.54
CA ASP A 26 15.80 0.48 5.95
C ASP A 26 14.63 -0.51 5.83
N GLN A 27 13.39 0.00 5.72
CA GLN A 27 12.19 -0.80 5.57
C GLN A 27 11.78 -1.04 4.12
N ARG A 28 12.49 -0.45 3.15
CA ARG A 28 12.18 -0.60 1.72
C ARG A 28 12.13 -2.06 1.30
N GLU A 29 13.24 -2.77 1.42
CA GLU A 29 13.34 -4.18 1.02
C GLU A 29 12.41 -5.09 1.84
N PRO A 30 12.34 -4.95 3.19
CA PRO A 30 11.37 -5.71 3.99
C PRO A 30 9.91 -5.52 3.58
N VAL A 31 9.49 -4.30 3.24
CA VAL A 31 8.09 -4.04 2.82
C VAL A 31 7.85 -4.58 1.41
N LEU A 32 8.78 -4.38 0.47
CA LEU A 32 8.66 -4.95 -0.88
C LEU A 32 8.59 -6.48 -0.86
N ALA A 33 9.37 -7.13 0.02
CA ALA A 33 9.33 -8.58 0.22
C ALA A 33 8.02 -9.09 0.83
N ARG A 34 7.28 -8.25 1.58
CA ARG A 34 5.93 -8.58 2.04
C ARG A 34 4.90 -8.39 0.94
N LEU A 35 5.01 -7.30 0.17
CA LEU A 35 4.12 -7.02 -0.95
C LEU A 35 4.18 -8.07 -2.06
N SER A 36 5.34 -8.71 -2.25
CA SER A 36 5.48 -9.83 -3.22
C SER A 36 4.68 -11.07 -2.85
N ARG A 37 4.13 -11.15 -1.63
CA ARG A 37 3.25 -12.24 -1.18
C ARG A 37 1.79 -12.06 -1.60
N VAL A 38 1.45 -10.97 -2.29
CA VAL A 38 0.13 -10.79 -2.90
C VAL A 38 0.03 -11.70 -4.13
N THR A 39 -1.01 -12.54 -4.18
CA THR A 39 -1.18 -13.62 -5.17
C THR A 39 -1.49 -13.08 -6.57
N HIS A 40 -2.30 -12.02 -6.64
CA HIS A 40 -2.66 -11.34 -7.87
C HIS A 40 -2.32 -9.85 -7.76
N PRO A 41 -1.02 -9.50 -7.80
CA PRO A 41 -0.59 -8.14 -7.55
C PRO A 41 -0.97 -7.25 -8.74
N THR A 42 -1.61 -6.13 -8.43
CA THR A 42 -1.79 -5.02 -9.37
C THR A 42 -1.19 -3.78 -8.75
N GLU A 43 -0.70 -2.85 -9.55
CA GLU A 43 -0.13 -1.60 -9.03
C GLU A 43 -1.10 -0.83 -8.10
N PRO A 44 -2.40 -0.69 -8.43
CA PRO A 44 -3.36 -0.07 -7.52
C PRO A 44 -3.51 -0.81 -6.19
N LEU A 45 -3.51 -2.15 -6.21
CA LEU A 45 -3.65 -2.96 -5.00
C LEU A 45 -2.42 -2.85 -4.09
N LEU A 46 -1.22 -2.93 -4.67
CA LEU A 46 0.04 -2.76 -3.92
C LEU A 46 0.15 -1.35 -3.34
N GLY A 47 -0.26 -0.35 -4.11
CA GLY A 47 -0.37 1.03 -3.67
C GLY A 47 -1.34 1.22 -2.51
N ALA A 48 -2.56 0.66 -2.62
CA ALA A 48 -3.58 0.70 -1.58
C ALA A 48 -3.11 0.06 -0.27
N ILE A 49 -2.40 -1.07 -0.33
CA ILE A 49 -1.80 -1.72 0.85
C ILE A 49 -0.85 -0.75 1.58
N VAL A 50 0.07 -0.14 0.84
CA VAL A 50 1.03 0.82 1.42
C VAL A 50 0.31 2.06 1.94
N PHE A 51 -0.68 2.59 1.22
CA PHE A 51 -1.47 3.75 1.62
C PHE A 51 -2.24 3.52 2.92
N LEU A 52 -2.85 2.35 3.07
CA LEU A 52 -3.67 1.98 4.24
C LEU A 52 -2.84 1.79 5.51
N ALA A 53 -1.67 1.17 5.41
CA ALA A 53 -0.77 0.94 6.54
C ALA A 53 -0.41 2.24 7.28
N ARG A 54 -0.27 2.21 8.60
CA ARG A 54 0.08 3.39 9.38
C ARG A 54 1.57 3.68 9.32
N GLN A 55 1.95 4.94 9.49
CA GLN A 55 3.35 5.35 9.51
C GLN A 55 4.11 4.62 10.64
N GLY A 56 5.28 4.08 10.35
CA GLY A 56 6.08 3.30 11.31
C GLY A 56 5.56 1.90 11.64
N HIS A 57 4.39 1.51 11.14
CA HIS A 57 3.75 0.22 11.42
C HIS A 57 3.86 -0.72 10.22
N VAL A 58 5.03 -1.33 10.06
CA VAL A 58 5.30 -2.26 8.95
C VAL A 58 4.44 -3.52 9.04
N GLU A 59 4.05 -3.94 10.25
CA GLU A 59 3.16 -5.07 10.51
C GLU A 59 1.76 -4.91 9.88
N ASP A 60 1.30 -3.67 9.68
CA ASP A 60 0.03 -3.41 9.00
C ASP A 60 0.07 -3.90 7.54
N ILE A 61 1.26 -3.98 6.93
CA ILE A 61 1.44 -4.53 5.58
C ILE A 61 1.05 -6.01 5.53
N ASP A 62 1.47 -6.81 6.52
CA ASP A 62 1.16 -8.24 6.56
C ASP A 62 -0.36 -8.49 6.72
N LEU A 63 -1.04 -7.64 7.50
CA LEU A 63 -2.50 -7.66 7.63
C LEU A 63 -3.18 -7.31 6.30
N MET A 64 -2.73 -6.25 5.64
CA MET A 64 -3.31 -5.80 4.36
C MET A 64 -3.02 -6.76 3.22
N VAL A 65 -1.86 -7.42 3.19
CA VAL A 65 -1.54 -8.50 2.24
C VAL A 65 -2.46 -9.69 2.45
N SER A 66 -2.70 -10.07 3.71
CA SER A 66 -3.63 -11.15 4.04
C SER A 66 -5.06 -10.83 3.57
N LEU A 67 -5.51 -9.59 3.80
CA LEU A 67 -6.81 -9.12 3.32
C LEU A 67 -6.88 -9.07 1.79
N ALA A 68 -5.84 -8.58 1.12
CA ALA A 68 -5.76 -8.50 -0.34
C ALA A 68 -5.84 -9.88 -1.01
N ASN A 69 -5.24 -10.90 -0.39
CA ASN A 69 -5.29 -12.28 -0.86
C ASN A 69 -6.65 -12.94 -0.62
N GLN A 70 -7.42 -12.48 0.36
CA GLN A 70 -8.79 -12.96 0.60
C GLN A 70 -9.80 -12.24 -0.30
N ASP A 71 -9.69 -10.92 -0.40
CA ASP A 71 -10.61 -10.03 -1.10
C ASP A 71 -9.93 -8.70 -1.44
N ALA A 72 -9.41 -8.59 -2.66
CA ALA A 72 -8.73 -7.40 -3.13
C ALA A 72 -9.64 -6.16 -3.17
N SER A 73 -10.94 -6.34 -3.42
CA SER A 73 -11.89 -5.22 -3.51
C SER A 73 -12.03 -4.52 -2.16
N LYS A 74 -12.04 -5.26 -1.05
CA LYS A 74 -12.07 -4.65 0.30
C LYS A 74 -10.89 -3.72 0.59
N VAL A 75 -9.70 -4.06 0.08
CA VAL A 75 -8.50 -3.22 0.25
C VAL A 75 -8.63 -1.95 -0.58
N LEU A 76 -9.08 -2.08 -1.83
CA LEU A 76 -9.28 -0.93 -2.72
C LEU A 76 -10.39 0.00 -2.18
N ASP A 77 -11.52 -0.56 -1.75
CA ASP A 77 -12.62 0.20 -1.17
C ASP A 77 -12.21 0.93 0.11
N ALA A 78 -11.46 0.27 1.00
CA ALA A 78 -10.94 0.88 2.20
C ALA A 78 -9.99 2.05 1.88
N ALA A 79 -9.14 1.92 0.84
CA ALA A 79 -8.26 2.99 0.40
C ALA A 79 -9.05 4.17 -0.15
N THR A 80 -10.09 3.94 -0.95
CA THR A 80 -11.01 4.99 -1.43
C THR A 80 -11.68 5.72 -0.27
N VAL A 81 -12.28 5.00 0.68
CA VAL A 81 -12.96 5.61 1.85
C VAL A 81 -11.99 6.43 2.70
N LYS A 82 -10.76 5.95 2.90
CA LYS A 82 -9.73 6.71 3.64
C LYS A 82 -9.34 7.99 2.91
N ALA A 83 -9.25 7.95 1.59
CA ALA A 83 -8.94 9.13 0.79
C ALA A 83 -10.08 10.15 0.71
N GLU A 84 -11.34 9.71 0.78
CA GLU A 84 -12.51 10.61 0.83
C GLU A 84 -12.66 11.33 2.18
N ARG A 85 -12.04 10.80 3.25
CA ARG A 85 -12.11 11.36 4.61
C ARG A 85 -10.94 12.27 4.98
N GLY A 86 -9.86 12.25 4.19
CA GLY A 86 -8.65 13.07 4.38
C GLY A 86 -8.70 14.34 3.55
#